data_AF-A0A0T6LPQ9-F1
#
_entry.id   AF-A0A0T6LPQ9-F1
#
_cell.length_a   1.000
_cell.length_b   1.000
_cell.length_c   1.000
_cell.angle_alpha   90.00
_cell.angle_beta   90.00
_cell.angle_gamma   90.00
#
_symmetry.space_group_name_H-M   'P 1'
#
loop_
_entity.id
_entity.type
_entity.pdbx_description
1 polymer ?
#
loop_
_entity_poly.entity_id
_entity_poly.type
_entity_poly.pdbx_seq_one_letter_code
_entity_poly.pdbx_strand_id
1 'polypeptide(L)'
;MTFIPWDAKFEDVLRASLTALEPVSPLEPEVELAEYGLDRAGAAAIARRLEETYCVALPDGVVTVRTTPGVLWSAVQDAVEAVWRLDPLPLAFGNPTTGVRELTPVVPGL
;
A
#
# COMPACT_ATOMS: atom_id res chain seq x y z
N MET A 1 -26.58 -4.40 -6.37
CA MET A 1 -25.22 -4.98 -6.54
C MET A 1 -24.27 -3.84 -6.20
N THR A 2 -23.84 -3.76 -4.95
CA THR A 2 -23.05 -2.62 -4.45
C THR A 2 -21.65 -2.74 -5.03
N PHE A 3 -21.28 -1.81 -5.89
CA PHE A 3 -19.93 -1.76 -6.45
C PHE A 3 -18.99 -1.37 -5.32
N ILE A 4 -18.15 -2.31 -4.89
CA ILE A 4 -17.13 -2.05 -3.89
C ILE A 4 -16.03 -1.25 -4.61
N PRO A 5 -15.79 0.03 -4.26
CA PRO A 5 -14.89 0.88 -5.02
C PRO A 5 -13.41 0.60 -4.74
N TRP A 6 -13.06 -0.36 -3.87
CA TRP A 6 -11.70 -0.68 -3.45
C TRP A 6 -11.25 -2.11 -3.77
N ASP A 7 -9.94 -2.32 -3.80
CA ASP A 7 -9.30 -3.61 -4.08
C ASP A 7 -9.21 -4.55 -2.86
N ALA A 8 -9.03 -5.85 -3.12
CA ALA A 8 -8.97 -6.88 -2.07
C ALA A 8 -7.83 -6.65 -1.04
N LYS A 9 -6.69 -6.09 -1.47
CA LYS A 9 -5.56 -5.79 -0.57
C LYS A 9 -5.92 -4.74 0.47
N PHE A 10 -6.69 -3.73 0.06
CA PHE A 10 -7.15 -2.68 0.97
C PHE A 10 -8.08 -3.27 2.04
N GLU A 11 -9.03 -4.09 1.59
CA GLU A 11 -9.99 -4.74 2.48
C GLU A 11 -9.31 -5.70 3.47
N ASP A 12 -8.30 -6.44 3.02
CA ASP A 12 -7.51 -7.34 3.89
C ASP A 12 -6.78 -6.56 5.00
N VAL A 13 -6.14 -5.44 4.66
CA VAL A 13 -5.47 -4.58 5.65
C VAL A 13 -6.46 -4.07 6.70
N LEU A 14 -7.66 -3.64 6.28
CA LEU A 14 -8.70 -3.20 7.20
C LEU A 14 -9.18 -4.35 8.10
N ARG A 15 -9.53 -5.50 7.52
CA ARG A 15 -10.01 -6.66 8.31
C ARG A 15 -8.97 -7.17 9.31
N ALA A 16 -7.69 -7.08 8.97
CA ALA A 16 -6.62 -7.50 9.88
C ALA A 16 -6.43 -6.55 11.08
N SER A 17 -6.98 -5.33 11.02
CA SER A 17 -6.92 -4.34 12.10
C SER A 17 -8.26 -4.16 12.83
N LEU A 18 -9.39 -4.43 12.17
CA LEU A 18 -10.73 -4.31 12.71
C LEU A 18 -11.16 -5.60 13.42
N THR A 19 -10.85 -5.70 14.72
CA THR A 19 -11.13 -6.91 15.50
C THR A 19 -12.63 -7.18 15.68
N ALA A 20 -13.47 -6.14 15.64
CA ALA A 20 -14.92 -6.29 15.80
C ALA A 20 -15.68 -6.52 14.48
N LEU A 21 -14.98 -6.48 13.33
CA LEU A 21 -15.59 -6.77 12.04
C LEU A 21 -15.62 -8.27 11.78
N GLU A 22 -16.82 -8.82 11.59
CA GLU A 22 -16.96 -10.24 11.23
C GLU A 22 -16.35 -10.51 9.84
N PRO A 23 -15.69 -11.65 9.64
CA PRO A 23 -14.93 -11.94 8.42
C PRO A 23 -15.79 -12.01 7.14
N VAL A 24 -17.09 -12.27 7.29
CA VAL A 24 -18.06 -12.37 6.19
C VAL A 24 -18.89 -11.09 6.05
N SER A 25 -18.82 -10.17 7.02
CA SER A 25 -19.63 -8.97 6.96
C SER A 25 -19.11 -8.02 5.86
N PRO A 26 -20.01 -7.49 5.01
CA PRO A 26 -19.63 -6.46 4.07
C PRO A 26 -19.18 -5.22 4.84
N LEU A 27 -18.09 -4.61 4.38
CA LEU A 27 -17.62 -3.34 4.88
C LEU A 27 -18.32 -2.23 4.10
N GLU A 28 -19.07 -1.37 4.79
CA GLU A 28 -19.79 -0.28 4.14
C GLU A 28 -18.87 0.95 3.94
N PRO A 29 -18.92 1.63 2.78
CA PRO A 29 -18.04 2.76 2.47
C PRO A 29 -18.23 3.96 3.41
N GLU A 30 -19.42 4.09 4.00
CA GLU A 30 -19.86 5.23 4.81
C GLU A 30 -19.77 4.99 6.32
N VAL A 31 -19.49 3.75 6.74
CA VAL A 31 -19.37 3.41 8.17
C VAL A 31 -18.07 3.94 8.75
N GLU A 32 -18.12 4.51 9.94
CA GLU A 32 -16.92 4.95 10.65
C GLU A 32 -16.15 3.71 11.14
N LEU A 33 -14.86 3.64 10.85
CA LEU A 33 -14.02 2.49 11.24
C LEU A 33 -14.00 2.27 12.77
N ALA A 34 -14.22 3.33 13.57
CA ALA A 34 -14.38 3.22 15.02
C ALA A 34 -15.52 2.30 15.46
N GLU A 35 -16.59 2.17 14.66
CA GLU A 35 -17.70 1.27 14.96
C GLU A 35 -17.26 -0.21 14.95
N TYR A 36 -16.18 -0.52 14.22
CA TYR A 36 -15.56 -1.84 14.17
C TYR A 36 -14.35 -1.98 15.12
N GLY A 37 -14.23 -1.09 16.09
CA GLY A 37 -13.20 -1.14 17.12
C GLY A 37 -11.87 -0.52 16.71
N LEU A 38 -11.84 0.32 15.67
CA LEU A 38 -10.63 1.08 15.35
C LEU A 38 -10.28 2.07 16.45
N ASP A 39 -9.15 1.85 17.10
CA ASP A 39 -8.54 2.80 18.02
C ASP A 39 -7.39 3.60 17.36
N ARG A 40 -6.79 4.54 18.09
CA ARG A 40 -5.71 5.41 17.55
C ARG A 40 -4.46 4.61 17.15
N ALA A 41 -4.11 3.54 17.86
CA ALA A 41 -2.99 2.67 17.50
C ALA A 41 -3.35 1.82 16.28
N GLY A 42 -4.59 1.32 16.20
CA GLY A 42 -5.12 0.67 15.01
C GLY A 42 -5.08 1.58 13.77
N ALA A 43 -5.45 2.85 13.90
CA ALA A 43 -5.42 3.83 12.82
C ALA A 43 -4.00 4.05 12.27
N ALA A 44 -3.01 4.20 13.15
CA ALA A 44 -1.61 4.31 12.75
C ALA A 44 -1.09 3.02 12.10
N ALA A 45 -1.50 1.85 12.59
CA ALA A 45 -1.12 0.57 12.00
C ALA A 45 -1.71 0.36 10.60
N ILE A 46 -2.97 0.76 10.39
CA ILE A 46 -3.61 0.74 9.06
C ILE A 46 -2.88 1.67 8.11
N ALA A 47 -2.61 2.92 8.52
CA ALA A 47 -1.87 3.88 7.71
C ALA A 47 -0.55 3.28 7.23
N ARG A 48 0.27 2.77 8.16
CA ARG A 48 1.57 2.19 7.85
C ARG A 48 1.48 0.98 6.92
N ARG A 49 0.52 0.08 7.14
CA ARG A 49 0.31 -1.09 6.28
C ARG A 49 -0.12 -0.70 4.87
N LEU A 50 -0.95 0.34 4.73
CA LEU A 50 -1.35 0.84 3.42
C LEU A 50 -0.17 1.46 2.68
N GLU A 51 0.64 2.27 3.36
CA GLU A 51 1.88 2.83 2.80
C GLU A 51 2.83 1.73 2.32
N GLU A 52 3.08 0.72 3.15
CA GLU A 52 3.91 -0.45 2.82
C GLU A 52 3.32 -1.26 1.63
N THR A 53 2.00 -1.43 1.58
CA THR A 53 1.32 -2.25 0.56
C THR A 53 1.27 -1.58 -0.81
N TYR A 54 1.07 -0.26 -0.83
CA TYR A 54 0.92 0.53 -2.05
C TYR A 54 2.20 1.30 -2.43
N CYS A 55 3.24 1.25 -1.60
CA CYS A 55 4.49 1.99 -1.77
C CYS A 55 4.24 3.51 -1.90
N VAL A 56 3.34 4.02 -1.07
CA VAL A 56 2.95 5.45 -1.03
C VAL A 56 3.27 6.05 0.34
N ALA A 57 3.30 7.37 0.42
CA ALA A 57 3.29 8.09 1.70
C ALA A 57 1.90 8.71 1.91
N LEU A 58 1.26 8.38 3.02
CA LEU A 58 -0.03 8.95 3.39
C LEU A 58 0.19 10.16 4.31
N PRO A 59 -0.59 11.25 4.17
CA PRO A 59 -0.44 12.39 5.05
C PRO A 59 -0.79 12.03 6.49
N ASP A 60 -0.02 12.57 7.45
CA ASP A 60 -0.27 12.39 8.87
C ASP A 60 -1.71 12.78 9.23
N GLY A 61 -2.39 11.90 9.97
CA GLY A 61 -3.78 12.14 10.40
C GLY A 61 -4.84 11.90 9.33
N VAL A 62 -4.49 11.33 8.17
CA VAL A 62 -5.50 10.90 7.18
C VAL A 62 -6.36 9.75 7.71
N VAL A 63 -5.75 8.86 8.52
CA VAL A 63 -6.46 7.79 9.21
C VAL A 63 -6.77 8.26 10.63
N THR A 64 -8.05 8.46 10.89
CA THR A 64 -8.57 8.82 12.21
C THR A 64 -9.67 7.83 12.59
N VAL A 65 -10.06 7.84 13.87
CA VAL A 65 -11.19 7.03 14.36
C VAL A 65 -12.51 7.31 13.61
N ARG A 66 -12.67 8.51 13.06
CA ARG A 66 -13.87 8.91 12.29
C ARG A 66 -13.73 8.70 10.79
N THR A 67 -12.60 8.15 10.34
CA THR A 67 -12.37 7.90 8.92
C THR A 67 -13.25 6.73 8.47
N THR A 68 -13.87 6.89 7.31
CA THR A 68 -14.65 5.83 6.66
C THR A 68 -13.79 5.11 5.61
N PRO A 69 -14.10 3.85 5.26
CA PRO A 69 -13.39 3.11 4.22
C PRO A 69 -13.36 3.85 2.88
N GLY A 70 -14.44 4.53 2.50
CA GLY A 70 -14.52 5.28 1.24
C GLY A 70 -13.58 6.50 1.20
N VAL A 71 -13.48 7.25 2.31
CA VAL A 71 -12.56 8.38 2.44
C VAL A 71 -11.11 7.90 2.44
N LEU A 72 -10.84 6.83 3.18
CA LEU A 72 -9.50 6.26 3.25
C LEU A 72 -9.02 5.73 1.90
N TRP A 73 -9.90 5.06 1.16
CA TRP A 73 -9.58 4.56 -0.17
C TRP A 73 -9.28 5.69 -1.16
N SER A 74 -10.07 6.77 -1.12
CA SER A 74 -9.82 7.96 -1.94
C SER A 74 -8.44 8.56 -1.66
N ALA A 75 -8.01 8.61 -0.39
CA ALA A 75 -6.70 9.10 -0.02
C ALA A 75 -5.55 8.20 -0.52
N VAL A 76 -5.74 6.87 -0.50
CA VAL A 76 -4.77 5.93 -1.08
C VAL A 76 -4.64 6.15 -2.58
N GLN A 77 -5.75 6.31 -3.30
CA GLN A 77 -5.74 6.57 -4.74
C GLN A 77 -5.02 7.88 -5.08
N ASP A 78 -5.31 8.97 -4.36
CA ASP A 78 -4.62 10.25 -4.57
C ASP A 78 -3.11 10.13 -4.31
N ALA A 79 -2.70 9.42 -3.25
CA ALA A 79 -1.30 9.18 -2.96
C ALA A 79 -0.59 8.32 -4.02
N VAL A 80 -1.28 7.28 -4.53
CA VAL A 80 -0.77 6.47 -5.65
C VAL A 80 -0.58 7.35 -6.87
N GLU A 81 -1.60 8.12 -7.27
CA GLU A 81 -1.51 9.05 -8.40
C GLU A 81 -0.41 10.09 -8.23
N ALA A 82 -0.19 10.58 -7.00
CA ALA A 82 0.89 11.51 -6.67
C ALA A 82 2.27 10.87 -6.87
N VAL A 83 2.47 9.61 -6.48
CA VAL A 83 3.71 8.87 -6.75
C VAL A 83 3.96 8.77 -8.25
N TRP A 84 2.96 8.39 -9.04
CA TRP A 84 3.07 8.34 -10.51
C TRP A 84 3.36 9.71 -11.14
N ARG A 85 2.91 10.80 -10.51
CA ARG A 85 3.11 12.17 -10.98
C ARG A 85 4.51 12.70 -10.68
N LEU A 86 5.14 12.23 -9.60
CA LEU A 86 6.40 12.80 -9.10
C LEU A 86 7.65 12.13 -9.68
N ASP A 87 7.62 10.88 -10.19
CA ASP A 87 8.75 10.28 -10.94
C ASP A 87 8.38 8.91 -11.57
N PRO A 88 8.50 8.67 -12.89
CA PRO A 88 8.71 7.33 -13.41
C PRO A 88 10.18 6.95 -13.22
N LEU A 89 10.58 6.57 -12.00
CA LEU A 89 11.94 6.07 -11.81
C LEU A 89 12.16 4.87 -12.74
N PRO A 90 13.26 4.83 -13.52
CA PRO A 90 13.64 3.61 -14.21
C PRO A 90 13.89 2.59 -13.11
N LEU A 91 13.22 1.45 -13.20
CA LEU A 91 13.43 0.33 -12.32
C LEU A 91 14.90 -0.08 -12.36
N ALA A 92 15.71 0.48 -11.46
CA ALA A 92 16.94 -0.15 -10.99
C ALA A 92 16.56 -1.29 -10.04
N PHE A 93 15.68 -2.20 -10.48
CA PHE A 93 15.83 -3.58 -10.09
C PHE A 93 17.15 -4.00 -10.70
N GLY A 94 18.16 -4.20 -9.85
CA GLY A 94 19.49 -4.60 -10.30
C GLY A 94 19.37 -5.71 -11.34
N ASN A 95 19.92 -5.47 -12.53
CA ASN A 95 20.16 -6.55 -13.46
C ASN A 95 21.17 -7.50 -12.79
N PRO A 96 20.85 -8.78 -12.52
CA PRO A 96 21.83 -9.72 -11.97
C PRO A 96 22.93 -10.13 -12.97
N THR A 97 23.02 -9.51 -14.16
CA THR A 97 23.95 -9.93 -15.21
C THR A 97 25.25 -9.12 -15.30
N THR A 98 25.54 -8.18 -14.37
CA THR A 98 26.92 -7.64 -14.27
C THR A 98 27.81 -8.62 -13.50
N GLY A 99 27.95 -9.80 -14.09
CA GLY A 99 28.73 -10.93 -13.62
C GLY A 99 29.17 -11.80 -14.79
N VAL A 100 29.38 -11.22 -15.98
CA VAL A 100 30.00 -11.93 -17.11
C VAL A 100 31.37 -11.32 -17.35
N ARG A 101 32.33 -11.80 -16.57
CA ARG A 101 33.73 -12.09 -16.93
C ARG A 101 34.23 -11.36 -18.19
N GLU A 102 34.87 -10.21 -18.02
CA GLU A 102 35.87 -9.77 -18.98
C GLU A 102 37.12 -10.63 -18.75
N LEU A 103 37.13 -11.84 -19.32
CA LEU A 103 38.37 -12.56 -19.54
C LEU A 103 39.06 -11.85 -20.70
N THR A 104 39.98 -10.95 -20.37
CA THR A 104 41.02 -10.55 -21.32
C THR A 104 41.67 -11.80 -21.90
N PRO A 105 41.75 -11.98 -23.22
CA PRO A 105 42.62 -12.99 -23.77
C PRO A 105 44.06 -12.53 -23.47
N VAL A 106 44.67 -13.17 -22.48
CA VAL A 106 46.13 -13.22 -22.37
C VAL A 106 46.65 -13.82 -23.67
N VAL A 107 47.32 -13.00 -24.48
CA VAL A 107 48.14 -13.49 -25.59
C VAL A 107 49.51 -13.86 -25.01
N PRO A 108 49.90 -15.13 -24.96
CA PRO A 108 51.26 -15.49 -24.61
C PRO A 108 52.10 -15.55 -25.90
N GLY A 109 53.04 -14.61 -26.01
CA GLY A 109 54.34 -14.70 -26.68
C GLY A 109 54.43 -15.21 -28.13
N LEU A 110 55.04 -14.41 -29.00
CA LEU A 110 56.41 -14.62 -29.51
C LEU A 110 56.91 -13.37 -30.25
#